data_AF-A0A8S2RCX3-F1
#
_entry.id   AF-A0A8S2RCX3-F1
#
_cell.length_a   1.000
_cell.length_b   1.000
_cell.length_c   1.000
_cell.angle_alpha   90.00
_cell.angle_beta   90.00
_cell.angle_gamma   90.00
#
_symmetry.space_group_name_H-M   'P 1'
#
loop_
_entity.id
_entity.type
_entity.pdbx_description
1 polymer ?
#
loop_
_entity_poly.entity_id
_entity_poly.type
_entity_poly.pdbx_seq_one_letter_code
_entity_poly.pdbx_strand_id
1 'polypeptide(L)'
;AVTALSNRINAARQQSIEGHTQFPSIIATTALEFGGQESTKQSNIYGMVTLKAPSILSNRATEKELDELRVPVDLVCVVDQSGSMGGQKIALLKDTLNYIVDQMGPLDRLAIISFDTRAFDRSQGLK
;
A
#
# COMPACT_ATOMS: atom_id res chain seq x y z
N ALA A 1 -29.33 -18.41 -14.32
CA ALA A 1 -28.80 -17.63 -13.17
C ALA A 1 -27.40 -17.08 -13.44
N VAL A 2 -26.41 -17.93 -13.75
CA VAL A 2 -25.00 -17.52 -14.01
C VAL A 2 -24.87 -16.51 -15.16
N THR A 3 -25.53 -16.74 -16.30
CA THR A 3 -25.53 -15.82 -17.45
C THR A 3 -26.15 -14.45 -17.10
N ALA A 4 -27.19 -14.44 -16.27
CA ALA A 4 -27.84 -13.21 -15.81
C ALA A 4 -26.95 -12.43 -14.84
N LEU A 5 -26.19 -13.12 -13.96
CA LEU A 5 -25.21 -12.49 -13.08
C LEU A 5 -24.03 -11.92 -13.89
N SER A 6 -23.51 -12.69 -14.84
CA SER A 6 -22.43 -12.25 -15.75
C SER A 6 -22.83 -10.99 -16.53
N ASN A 7 -24.05 -10.96 -17.08
CA ASN A 7 -24.55 -9.78 -17.79
C ASN A 7 -24.72 -8.55 -16.88
N ARG A 8 -25.14 -8.74 -15.61
CA ARG A 8 -25.25 -7.65 -14.63
C ARG A 8 -23.89 -7.10 -14.20
N ILE A 9 -22.90 -7.97 -14.02
CA ILE A 9 -21.51 -7.56 -13.72
C ILE A 9 -20.92 -6.77 -14.90
N ASN A 10 -21.14 -7.24 -16.14
CA ASN A 10 -20.65 -6.57 -17.33
C ASN A 10 -21.33 -5.21 -17.58
N ALA A 11 -22.64 -5.10 -17.32
CA ALA A 11 -23.37 -3.83 -17.41
C ALA A 11 -22.90 -2.81 -16.35
N ALA A 12 -22.64 -3.26 -15.11
CA ALA A 12 -22.11 -2.41 -14.04
C ALA A 12 -20.70 -1.86 -14.37
N ARG A 13 -19.88 -2.65 -15.09
CA ARG A 13 -18.54 -2.23 -15.55
C ARG A 13 -18.59 -1.15 -16.64
N GLN A 14 -19.64 -1.13 -17.47
CA GLN A 14 -19.80 -0.13 -18.54
C GLN A 14 -20.28 1.21 -17.97
N GLN A 15 -21.12 1.20 -16.94
CA GLN A 15 -21.65 2.40 -16.30
C GLN A 15 -20.60 3.19 -15.49
N SER A 16 -19.51 2.56 -15.05
CA SER A 16 -18.44 3.26 -14.32
C SER A 16 -17.42 3.97 -15.23
N ILE A 17 -17.57 3.91 -16.56
CA ILE A 17 -16.61 4.47 -17.52
C ILE A 17 -17.07 5.83 -18.07
N GLU A 18 -18.37 6.13 -18.03
CA GLU A 18 -18.91 7.39 -18.57
C GLU A 18 -19.13 8.41 -17.46
N GLY A 19 -18.09 9.18 -17.13
CA GLY A 19 -18.37 10.54 -16.65
C GLY A 19 -17.33 11.23 -15.78
N HIS A 20 -16.52 10.57 -14.95
CA HIS A 20 -15.73 11.29 -13.93
C HIS A 20 -14.26 10.84 -13.93
N THR A 21 -13.38 11.83 -13.73
CA THR A 21 -11.93 11.75 -13.47
C THR A 21 -11.41 10.35 -13.15
N GLN A 22 -10.45 9.88 -13.94
CA GLN A 22 -9.83 8.56 -13.82
C GLN A 22 -9.12 8.42 -12.47
N PHE A 23 -9.86 8.00 -11.44
CA PHE A 23 -9.29 7.65 -10.16
C PHE A 23 -8.49 6.35 -10.28
N PRO A 24 -7.43 6.17 -9.48
CA PRO A 24 -6.72 4.90 -9.41
C PRO A 24 -7.68 3.79 -8.93
N SER A 25 -8.13 2.93 -9.85
CA SER A 25 -9.04 1.81 -9.55
C SER A 25 -8.28 0.52 -9.24
N ILE A 26 -8.61 -0.14 -8.13
CA ILE A 26 -8.21 -1.52 -7.86
C ILE A 26 -9.06 -2.46 -8.71
N ILE A 27 -8.43 -3.35 -9.46
CA ILE A 27 -9.14 -4.37 -10.25
C ILE A 27 -9.15 -5.68 -9.46
N ALA A 28 -10.34 -6.16 -9.10
CA ALA A 28 -10.52 -7.46 -8.48
C ALA A 28 -11.02 -8.48 -9.52
N THR A 29 -10.25 -9.55 -9.73
CA THR A 29 -10.64 -10.67 -10.60
C THR A 29 -10.79 -11.92 -9.75
N THR A 30 -11.94 -12.56 -9.81
CA THR A 30 -12.22 -13.76 -9.01
C THR A 30 -12.44 -14.97 -9.93
N ALA A 31 -11.75 -16.07 -9.62
CA ALA A 31 -12.07 -17.39 -10.16
C ALA A 31 -12.71 -18.22 -9.05
N LEU A 32 -13.99 -18.57 -9.22
CA LEU A 32 -14.73 -19.43 -8.31
C LEU A 32 -14.89 -20.79 -8.97
N GLU A 33 -14.35 -21.83 -8.35
CA GLU A 33 -14.63 -23.20 -8.75
C GLU A 33 -15.74 -23.75 -7.86
N PHE A 34 -16.80 -24.24 -8.50
CA PHE A 34 -17.89 -24.93 -7.81
C PHE A 34 -18.09 -26.28 -8.49
N GLY A 35 -18.04 -27.36 -7.70
CA GLY A 35 -18.42 -28.68 -8.19
C GLY A 35 -19.93 -28.77 -8.43
N GLY A 36 -20.39 -29.72 -9.25
CA GLY A 36 -21.81 -30.07 -9.31
C GLY A 36 -22.27 -30.55 -7.92
N GLN A 37 -23.18 -29.82 -7.28
CA GLN A 37 -23.61 -30.06 -5.91
C GLN A 37 -25.12 -29.97 -5.78
N GLU A 38 -25.70 -30.86 -4.97
CA GLU A 38 -27.12 -30.85 -4.66
C GLU A 38 -27.44 -29.71 -3.67
N SER A 39 -28.51 -28.97 -3.98
CA SER A 39 -28.91 -27.70 -3.36
C SER A 39 -29.21 -27.75 -1.85
N THR A 40 -29.21 -28.92 -1.21
CA THR A 40 -29.68 -29.13 0.18
C THR A 40 -28.55 -29.31 1.19
N LYS A 41 -27.28 -29.30 0.78
CA LYS A 41 -26.13 -29.41 1.71
C LYS A 41 -25.31 -28.11 1.76
N GLN A 42 -24.96 -27.71 2.98
CA GLN A 42 -23.97 -26.66 3.21
C GLN A 42 -22.62 -27.13 2.67
N SER A 43 -22.00 -26.32 1.83
CA SER A 43 -20.73 -26.63 1.18
C SER A 43 -19.80 -25.43 1.19
N ASN A 44 -18.50 -25.72 1.26
CA ASN A 44 -17.46 -24.71 1.20
C ASN A 44 -17.11 -24.44 -0.26
N ILE A 45 -17.23 -23.18 -0.68
CA ILE A 45 -16.80 -22.72 -2.00
C ILE A 45 -15.42 -22.11 -1.83
N TYR A 46 -14.46 -22.63 -2.60
CA TYR A 46 -13.11 -22.08 -2.65
C TYR A 46 -13.00 -21.18 -3.87
N GLY A 47 -12.41 -20.00 -3.68
CA GLY A 47 -12.26 -19.00 -4.71
C GLY A 47 -10.94 -18.30 -4.58
N MET A 48 -10.29 -18.05 -5.71
CA MET A 48 -9.11 -17.19 -5.76
C MET A 48 -9.53 -15.79 -6.19
N VAL A 49 -9.22 -14.81 -5.35
CA VAL A 49 -9.40 -13.39 -5.66
C VAL A 49 -8.01 -12.80 -5.93
N THR A 50 -7.82 -12.29 -7.14
CA THR A 50 -6.62 -11.53 -7.53
C THR A 50 -6.96 -10.05 -7.47
N LEU A 51 -6.22 -9.29 -6.65
CA LEU A 51 -6.31 -7.83 -6.59
C LEU A 51 -5.13 -7.22 -7.34
N LYS A 52 -5.40 -6.42 -8.37
CA LYS A 52 -4.39 -5.66 -9.09
C LYS A 52 -4.44 -4.21 -8.64
N ALA A 53 -3.30 -3.72 -8.16
CA ALA A 53 -3.14 -2.33 -7.77
C ALA A 53 -3.25 -1.39 -8.99
N PRO A 54 -3.81 -0.19 -8.82
CA PRO A 54 -3.82 0.84 -9.86
C PRO A 54 -2.40 1.28 -10.20
N SER A 55 -2.14 1.48 -11.49
CA SER A 55 -0.89 2.04 -11.98
C SER A 55 -0.95 3.57 -11.89
N ILE A 56 -0.22 4.16 -10.94
CA ILE A 56 -0.19 5.62 -10.70
C ILE A 56 0.71 6.34 -11.73
N LEU A 57 1.53 5.60 -12.47
CA LEU A 57 2.36 6.14 -13.55
C LEU A 57 1.51 6.40 -14.79
N SER A 58 0.80 7.53 -14.80
CA SER A 58 0.23 8.05 -16.03
C SER A 58 1.38 8.51 -16.92
N ASN A 59 1.51 7.94 -18.11
CA ASN A 59 2.61 8.14 -19.08
C ASN A 59 2.72 9.58 -19.65
N ARG A 60 2.03 10.55 -19.02
CA ARG A 60 1.90 11.96 -19.40
C ARG A 60 1.88 12.92 -18.21
N ALA A 61 1.97 12.43 -16.98
CA ALA A 61 2.00 13.30 -15.81
C ALA A 61 3.40 13.91 -15.69
N THR A 62 3.47 15.23 -15.59
CA THR A 62 4.71 15.92 -15.20
C THR A 62 5.13 15.45 -13.80
N GLU A 63 6.42 15.52 -13.45
CA GLU A 63 6.92 15.12 -12.11
C GLU A 63 6.10 15.77 -10.98
N LYS A 64 5.61 16.99 -11.22
CA LYS A 64 4.76 17.75 -10.30
C LYS A 64 3.35 17.16 -10.11
N GLU A 65 2.72 16.64 -11.17
CA GLU A 65 1.41 15.99 -11.09
C GLU A 65 1.50 14.60 -10.43
N LEU A 66 2.64 13.92 -10.57
CA LEU A 66 2.92 12.66 -9.86
C LEU A 66 3.05 12.88 -8.35
N ASP A 67 3.69 13.96 -7.92
CA ASP A 67 3.73 14.36 -6.51
C ASP A 67 2.35 14.74 -5.96
N GLU A 68 1.50 15.38 -6.77
CA GLU A 68 0.11 15.70 -6.39
C GLU A 68 -0.78 14.45 -6.29
N LEU A 69 -0.47 13.38 -7.03
CA LEU A 69 -1.18 12.09 -6.97
C LEU A 69 -0.66 11.16 -5.86
N ARG A 70 0.53 11.43 -5.33
CA ARG A 70 1.14 10.64 -4.26
C ARG A 70 0.44 10.92 -2.93
N VAL A 71 -0.07 9.87 -2.30
CA VAL A 71 -0.59 9.98 -0.94
C VAL A 71 0.59 10.11 0.04
N PRO A 72 0.61 11.12 0.92
CA PRO A 72 1.66 11.28 1.93
C PRO A 72 1.77 10.05 2.82
N VAL A 73 3.01 9.69 3.18
CA VAL A 73 3.33 8.52 4.01
C VAL A 73 3.89 8.95 5.36
N ASP A 74 3.45 8.26 6.41
CA ASP A 74 4.00 8.39 7.76
C ASP A 74 4.90 7.19 8.06
N LEU A 75 6.20 7.43 8.20
CA LEU A 75 7.19 6.41 8.54
C LEU A 75 7.63 6.56 10.00
N VAL A 76 7.55 5.46 10.75
CA VAL A 76 8.03 5.40 12.15
C VAL A 76 9.16 4.39 12.24
N CYS A 77 10.37 4.87 12.50
CA CYS A 77 11.57 4.04 12.67
C CYS A 77 11.88 3.86 14.15
N VAL A 78 11.76 2.63 14.66
CA VAL A 78 12.17 2.28 16.02
C VAL A 78 13.58 1.70 15.99
N VAL A 79 14.54 2.41 16.59
CA VAL A 79 15.97 2.18 16.47
C VAL A 79 16.56 1.71 17.79
N ASP A 80 17.22 0.54 17.79
CA ASP A 80 18.01 0.09 18.93
C ASP A 80 19.33 0.87 19.03
N GLN A 81 19.61 1.39 20.23
CA GLN A 81 20.83 2.10 20.60
C GLN A 81 21.64 1.36 21.67
N SER A 82 21.32 0.09 21.94
CA SER A 82 22.05 -0.78 22.85
C SER A 82 23.53 -0.90 22.47
N GLY A 83 24.36 -1.32 23.43
CA GLY A 83 25.80 -1.54 23.18
C GLY A 83 26.10 -2.49 22.02
N SER A 84 25.17 -3.40 21.67
CA SER A 84 25.31 -4.34 20.56
C SER A 84 25.25 -3.68 19.17
N MET A 85 24.66 -2.48 19.10
CA MET A 85 24.55 -1.64 17.91
C MET A 85 25.74 -0.68 17.75
N GLY A 86 26.69 -0.69 18.68
CA GLY A 86 27.89 0.14 18.61
C GLY A 86 28.75 -0.08 17.36
N GLY A 87 29.61 0.90 17.06
CA GLY A 87 30.55 0.83 15.94
C GLY A 87 29.86 0.96 14.58
N GLN A 88 30.13 0.02 13.68
CA GLN A 88 29.71 0.12 12.27
C GLN A 88 28.20 -0.03 12.07
N LYS A 89 27.50 -0.77 12.93
CA LYS A 89 26.05 -1.04 12.77
C LYS A 89 25.23 0.24 12.88
N ILE A 90 25.48 1.05 13.92
CA ILE A 90 24.78 2.33 14.07
C ILE A 90 25.21 3.34 13.00
N ALA A 91 26.44 3.26 12.48
CA ALA A 91 26.86 4.12 11.36
C ALA A 91 26.06 3.79 10.09
N LEU A 92 25.97 2.51 9.71
CA LEU A 92 25.17 2.08 8.56
C LEU A 92 23.68 2.40 8.72
N LEU A 93 23.15 2.31 9.93
CA LEU A 93 21.77 2.69 10.20
C LEU A 93 21.53 4.19 9.95
N LYS A 94 22.46 5.05 10.36
CA LYS A 94 22.37 6.49 10.09
C LYS A 94 22.43 6.77 8.58
N ASP A 95 23.33 6.11 7.86
CA ASP A 95 23.42 6.24 6.41
C ASP A 95 22.12 5.79 5.72
N THR A 96 21.52 4.71 6.22
CA THR A 96 20.23 4.21 5.73
C THR A 96 19.09 5.19 6.02
N LEU A 97 19.04 5.77 7.22
CA LEU A 97 18.02 6.75 7.59
C LEU A 97 18.16 8.03 6.76
N ASN A 98 19.39 8.49 6.49
CA ASN A 98 19.63 9.62 5.59
C ASN A 98 19.14 9.30 4.17
N TYR A 99 19.45 8.10 3.66
CA TYR A 99 18.94 7.67 2.37
C TYR A 99 17.41 7.65 2.31
N ILE A 100 16.74 7.19 3.38
CA ILE A 100 15.27 7.22 3.47
C ILE A 100 14.77 8.66 3.36
N VAL A 101 15.34 9.59 4.13
CA VAL A 101 14.97 11.01 4.09
C VAL A 101 15.13 11.59 2.69
N ASP A 102 16.19 11.24 1.97
CA ASP A 102 16.44 11.70 0.59
C ASP A 102 15.38 11.18 -0.41
N GLN A 103 14.69 10.08 -0.10
CA GLN A 103 13.63 9.50 -0.95
C GLN A 103 12.21 9.93 -0.52
N MET A 104 12.07 10.65 0.60
CA MET A 104 10.79 11.09 1.11
C MET A 104 10.23 12.26 0.29
N GLY A 105 8.91 12.26 0.10
CA GLY A 105 8.21 13.37 -0.51
C GLY A 105 8.10 14.56 0.45
N PRO A 106 7.82 15.78 -0.05
CA PRO A 106 7.76 17.00 0.77
C PRO A 106 6.66 16.99 1.84
N LEU A 107 5.66 16.12 1.70
CA LEU A 107 4.54 15.98 2.63
C LEU A 107 4.66 14.75 3.53
N ASP A 108 5.68 13.91 3.32
CA ASP A 108 5.88 12.71 4.12
C ASP A 108 6.43 13.06 5.51
N ARG A 109 6.10 12.24 6.51
CA ARG A 109 6.50 12.48 7.90
C ARG A 109 7.34 11.33 8.41
N LEU A 110 8.48 11.64 9.03
CA LEU A 110 9.38 10.68 9.65
C LEU A 110 9.40 10.87 11.16
N ALA A 111 9.16 9.81 11.90
CA ALA A 111 9.41 9.74 13.34
C ALA A 111 10.49 8.72 13.63
N ILE A 112 11.47 9.08 14.46
CA ILE A 112 12.52 8.17 14.91
C ILE A 112 12.43 8.01 16.42
N ILE A 113 12.21 6.79 16.87
CA ILE A 113 12.13 6.42 18.28
C ILE A 113 13.36 5.59 18.60
N SER A 114 14.29 6.14 19.38
CA SER A 114 15.46 5.38 19.84
C SER A 114 15.14 4.65 21.14
N PHE A 115 15.60 3.42 21.30
CA PHE A 115 15.50 2.72 22.59
C PHE A 115 16.79 2.02 22.95
N ASP A 116 17.07 1.97 24.24
CA ASP A 116 18.09 1.12 24.86
C ASP A 116 17.39 0.43 26.05
N THR A 117 18.03 0.31 27.22
CA THR A 117 17.39 -0.18 28.46
C THR A 117 16.15 0.63 28.88
N ARG A 118 15.88 1.77 28.21
CA ARG A 118 14.64 2.56 28.22
C ARG A 118 14.39 3.12 26.81
N ALA A 119 13.12 3.35 26.44
CA ALA A 119 12.77 3.99 25.17
C ALA A 119 12.75 5.52 25.28
N PHE A 120 13.28 6.23 24.28
CA PHE A 120 13.39 7.68 24.20
C PHE A 120 12.87 8.19 22.84
N ASP A 121 11.80 8.99 22.86
CA ASP A 121 11.33 9.72 21.68
C ASP A 121 12.25 10.93 21.38
N ARG A 122 12.75 11.03 20.15
CA ARG A 122 13.62 12.13 19.70
C ARG A 122 12.92 13.13 18.77
N SER A 123 11.59 13.06 18.66
CA SER A 123 10.78 14.00 17.86
C SER A 123 10.91 15.48 18.30
N GLN A 124 11.44 15.76 19.49
CA GLN A 124 11.52 17.09 20.10
C GLN A 124 12.92 17.72 20.12
N GLY A 125 13.79 17.45 19.14
CA GLY A 125 15.13 18.04 19.19
C GLY A 125 16.00 17.83 17.96
N LEU A 126 15.64 18.49 16.85
CA LEU A 126 16.63 18.94 15.86
C LEU A 126 16.83 20.44 16.12
N LYS A 127 17.96 20.82 16.73
CA LYS A 127 18.48 22.19 16.71
C LYS A 127 19.47 22.31 15.57
#